data_AF-A0A093FNT7-F1
#
_entry.id   AF-A0A093FNT7-F1
#
_cell.length_a   1.000
_cell.length_b   1.000
_cell.length_c   1.000
_cell.angle_alpha   90.00
_cell.angle_beta   90.00
_cell.angle_gamma   90.00
#
_symmetry.space_group_name_H-M   'P 1'
#
loop_
_entity.id
_entity.type
_entity.pdbx_description
1 polymer ?
#
loop_
_entity_poly.entity_id
_entity_poly.type
_entity_poly.pdbx_seq_one_letter_code
_entity_poly.pdbx_strand_id
1 'polypeptide(L)'
;MLSRFSLKSDKGRLVKTCHDLHDLVYIYVSSNNTISRLLNAHLGINFPIMSVKENFSIKENLQMLVSALKEMQANMETKDKDVQESISQSFYAKTAGP
;
A
#
# COMPACT_ATOMS: atom_id res chain seq x y z
N MET A 1 43.28 18.90 7.50
CA MET A 1 42.03 19.47 8.04
C MET A 1 40.85 19.39 7.07
N LEU A 2 41.07 19.45 5.75
CA LEU A 2 40.02 19.30 4.71
C LEU A 2 39.24 17.97 4.76
N SER A 3 39.91 16.87 5.09
CA SER A 3 39.28 15.55 5.25
C SER A 3 38.19 15.52 6.33
N ARG A 4 38.32 16.32 7.40
CA ARG A 4 37.30 16.41 8.46
C ARG A 4 36.07 17.22 8.03
N PHE A 5 36.24 18.19 7.14
CA PHE A 5 35.13 18.96 6.58
C PHE A 5 34.35 18.14 5.54
N SER A 6 35.06 17.41 4.67
CA SER A 6 34.43 16.47 3.73
C SER A 6 33.64 15.39 4.47
N LEU A 7 34.23 14.78 5.51
CA LEU A 7 33.56 13.77 6.33
C LEU A 7 32.32 14.30 7.08
N LYS A 8 32.36 15.56 7.55
CA LYS A 8 31.19 16.21 8.18
C LYS A 8 30.07 16.48 7.16
N SER A 9 30.43 16.93 5.96
CA SER A 9 29.51 17.11 4.84
C SER A 9 28.85 15.79 4.45
N ASP A 10 29.63 14.71 4.35
CA ASP A 10 29.14 13.38 3.99
C ASP A 10 28.23 12.78 5.08
N LYS A 11 28.57 12.99 6.35
CA LYS A 11 27.71 12.60 7.48
C LYS A 11 26.38 13.36 7.47
N GLY A 12 26.40 14.66 7.21
CA GLY A 12 25.18 15.47 7.11
C GLY A 12 24.28 15.03 5.95
N ARG A 13 24.87 14.74 4.79
CA ARG A 13 24.15 14.18 3.63
C ARG A 13 23.54 12.83 3.95
N LEU A 14 24.28 11.92 4.59
CA LEU A 14 23.78 10.61 4.97
C LEU A 14 22.57 10.71 5.92
N VAL A 15 22.67 11.52 6.97
CA VAL A 15 21.56 11.74 7.92
C VAL A 15 20.33 12.31 7.20
N LYS A 16 20.52 13.24 6.27
CA LYS A 16 19.43 13.77 5.46
C LYS A 16 18.78 12.69 4.60
N THR A 17 19.57 11.91 3.85
CA THR A 17 19.06 10.81 3.03
C THR A 17 18.30 9.77 3.88
N CYS A 18 18.75 9.47 5.09
CA CYS A 18 18.03 8.57 5.99
C CYS A 18 16.67 9.13 6.42
N HIS A 19 16.57 10.42 6.76
CA HIS A 19 15.30 11.06 7.05
C HIS A 19 14.38 11.09 5.83
N ASP A 20 14.90 11.50 4.67
CA ASP A 20 14.15 11.54 3.41
C ASP A 20 13.56 10.15 3.07
N LEU A 21 14.34 9.08 3.29
CA LEU A 21 13.85 7.70 3.10
C LEU A 21 12.74 7.32 4.09
N HIS A 22 12.85 7.75 5.35
CA HIS A 22 11.81 7.49 6.35
C HIS A 22 10.51 8.23 6.02
N ASP A 23 10.60 9.49 5.59
CA ASP A 23 9.46 10.29 5.17
C ASP A 23 8.76 9.66 3.96
N LEU A 24 9.53 9.14 2.99
CA LEU A 24 8.98 8.41 1.85
C LEU A 24 8.18 7.16 2.28
N VAL A 25 8.69 6.39 3.24
CA VAL A 25 7.95 5.24 3.79
C VAL A 25 6.62 5.68 4.39
N TYR A 26 6.60 6.78 5.16
CA TYR A 26 5.37 7.35 5.71
C TYR A 26 4.38 7.77 4.62
N ILE A 27 4.85 8.43 3.56
CA ILE A 27 4.02 8.85 2.43
C ILE A 27 3.40 7.63 1.75
N TYR A 28 4.16 6.56 1.52
CA TYR A 28 3.64 5.35 0.90
C TYR A 28 2.59 4.66 1.76
N VAL A 29 2.84 4.52 3.06
CA VAL A 29 1.86 3.92 4.00
C VAL A 29 0.57 4.74 4.05
N SER A 30 0.69 6.07 4.12
CA SER A 30 -0.48 6.97 4.12
C SER A 30 -1.28 6.89 2.82
N SER A 31 -0.59 6.83 1.69
CA SER A 31 -1.22 6.69 0.37
C SER A 31 -1.95 5.35 0.24
N ASN A 32 -1.31 4.26 0.67
CA ASN A 32 -1.93 2.92 0.68
C ASN A 32 -3.18 2.87 1.57
N ASN A 33 -3.12 3.50 2.75
CA ASN A 33 -4.28 3.62 3.63
C ASN A 33 -5.44 4.41 2.99
N THR A 34 -5.12 5.44 2.20
CA THR A 34 -6.13 6.23 1.48
C THR A 34 -6.85 5.38 0.45
N ILE A 35 -6.10 4.60 -0.34
CA ILE A 35 -6.66 3.63 -1.28
C ILE A 35 -7.51 2.59 -0.54
N SER A 36 -6.99 2.02 0.55
CA SER A 36 -7.70 1.04 1.37
C SER A 36 -9.06 1.58 1.86
N ARG A 37 -9.10 2.82 2.36
CA ARG A 37 -10.36 3.45 2.79
C ARG A 37 -11.35 3.61 1.65
N LEU A 38 -10.90 4.07 0.48
CA LEU A 38 -11.77 4.23 -0.70
C LEU A 38 -12.35 2.88 -1.13
N LEU A 39 -11.52 1.85 -1.22
CA LEU A 39 -11.97 0.51 -1.59
C LEU A 39 -12.95 -0.05 -0.56
N ASN A 40 -12.67 0.12 0.73
CA ASN A 40 -13.57 -0.33 1.78
C ASN A 40 -14.94 0.36 1.71
N ALA A 41 -14.95 1.67 1.48
CA ALA A 41 -16.18 2.47 1.41
C ALA A 41 -17.06 2.12 0.20
N HIS A 42 -16.45 1.77 -0.94
CA HIS A 42 -17.19 1.58 -2.20
C HIS A 42 -17.42 0.12 -2.58
N LEU A 43 -16.59 -0.81 -2.11
CA LEU A 43 -16.65 -2.22 -2.50
C LEU A 43 -17.04 -3.16 -1.35
N GLY A 44 -17.29 -2.61 -0.15
CA GLY A 44 -17.65 -3.39 1.04
C GLY A 44 -16.54 -4.35 1.50
N ILE A 45 -15.29 -4.07 1.11
CA ILE A 45 -14.11 -4.81 1.54
C ILE A 45 -13.62 -4.22 2.88
N ASN A 46 -12.82 -4.98 3.63
CA ASN A 46 -12.24 -4.52 4.89
C ASN A 46 -10.72 -4.67 4.88
N PHE A 47 -10.03 -3.86 4.08
CA PHE A 47 -8.58 -3.73 4.15
C PHE A 47 -8.14 -3.05 5.45
N PRO A 48 -7.13 -3.59 6.15
CA PRO A 48 -6.63 -3.00 7.38
C PRO A 48 -5.88 -1.69 7.10
N ILE A 49 -6.05 -0.71 7.98
CA ILE A 49 -5.25 0.53 7.97
C ILE A 49 -3.95 0.27 8.71
N MET A 50 -2.83 0.52 8.04
CA MET A 50 -1.49 0.25 8.54
C MET A 50 -0.80 1.52 9.07
N SER A 51 0.20 1.34 9.93
CA SER A 51 1.05 2.41 10.45
C SER A 51 2.51 2.04 10.24
N VAL A 52 3.35 3.04 9.95
CA VAL A 52 4.81 2.86 10.01
C VAL A 52 5.16 2.44 11.44
N LYS A 53 6.02 1.44 11.55
CA LYS A 53 6.52 0.93 12.83
C LYS A 53 7.88 1.56 13.08
N GLU A 54 7.95 2.43 14.08
CA GLU A 54 9.18 3.13 14.48
C GLU A 54 10.28 2.15 14.94
N ASN A 55 9.90 0.97 15.44
CA ASN A 55 10.81 -0.09 15.84
C ASN A 55 11.27 -0.98 14.67
N PHE A 56 10.79 -0.73 13.45
CA PHE A 56 11.18 -1.48 12.25
C PHE A 56 12.20 -0.69 11.44
N SER A 57 13.10 -1.41 10.78
CA SER A 57 13.91 -0.85 9.71
C SER A 57 13.04 -0.40 8.52
N ILE A 58 13.60 0.45 7.66
CA ILE A 58 12.95 0.87 6.39
C ILE A 58 12.54 -0.36 5.57
N LYS A 59 13.41 -1.37 5.48
CA LYS A 59 13.15 -2.60 4.74
C LYS A 59 11.92 -3.33 5.29
N GLU A 60 11.81 -3.48 6.60
CA GLU A 60 10.70 -4.19 7.24
C GLU A 60 9.37 -3.44 7.05
N ASN A 61 9.38 -2.11 7.17
CA ASN A 61 8.20 -1.29 6.87
C ASN A 61 7.76 -1.42 5.39
N LEU A 62 8.72 -1.45 4.45
CA LEU A 62 8.43 -1.67 3.04
C LEU A 62 7.92 -3.09 2.76
N GLN A 63 8.44 -4.10 3.44
CA GLN A 63 7.94 -5.47 3.32
C GLN A 63 6.50 -5.59 3.81
N MET A 64 6.17 -4.95 4.94
CA MET A 64 4.79 -4.87 5.43
C MET A 64 3.87 -4.21 4.40
N LEU A 65 4.30 -3.10 3.78
CA LEU A 65 3.56 -2.44 2.70
C LEU A 65 3.34 -3.36 1.49
N VAL A 66 4.39 -4.05 1.03
CA VAL A 66 4.30 -4.98 -0.10
C VAL A 66 3.34 -6.12 0.19
N SER A 67 3.35 -6.67 1.41
CA SER A 67 2.40 -7.71 1.81
C SER A 67 0.97 -7.20 1.78
N ALA A 68 0.70 -5.99 2.30
CA ALA A 68 -0.62 -5.38 2.27
C ALA A 68 -1.11 -5.13 0.82
N LEU A 69 -0.23 -4.68 -0.08
CA LEU A 69 -0.56 -4.48 -1.49
C LEU A 69 -0.89 -5.80 -2.20
N LYS A 70 -0.18 -6.88 -1.89
CA LYS A 70 -0.47 -8.22 -2.45
C LYS A 70 -1.82 -8.75 -1.97
N GLU A 71 -2.13 -8.59 -0.69
CA GLU A 71 -3.43 -8.95 -0.14
C GLU A 71 -4.55 -8.12 -0.78
N MET A 72 -4.31 -6.81 -0.97
CA MET A 72 -5.22 -5.93 -1.68
C MET A 72 -5.49 -6.41 -3.10
N GLN A 73 -4.45 -6.75 -3.84
CA GLN A 73 -4.57 -7.29 -5.19
C GLN A 73 -5.38 -8.58 -5.21
N ALA A 74 -5.07 -9.55 -4.35
CA ALA A 74 -5.77 -10.84 -4.31
C ALA A 74 -7.27 -10.67 -4.01
N ASN A 75 -7.62 -9.81 -3.04
CA ASN A 75 -9.02 -9.54 -2.71
C ASN A 75 -9.77 -8.85 -3.86
N MET A 76 -9.10 -7.94 -4.57
CA MET A 76 -9.66 -7.28 -5.74
C MET A 76 -9.88 -8.25 -6.90
N GLU A 77 -8.96 -9.19 -7.13
CA GLU A 77 -9.14 -10.24 -8.14
C GLU A 77 -10.31 -11.17 -7.83
N THR A 78 -10.52 -11.52 -6.56
CA THR A 78 -11.72 -12.27 -6.14
C THR A 78 -12.98 -11.46 -6.37
N LYS A 79 -12.99 -10.17 -5.99
CA LYS A 79 -14.17 -9.31 -6.16
C LYS A 79 -14.50 -9.04 -7.63
N ASP A 80 -13.51 -8.92 -8.50
CA ASP A 80 -13.72 -8.80 -9.94
C ASP A 80 -14.43 -10.05 -10.50
N LYS A 81 -13.98 -11.24 -10.09
CA LYS A 81 -14.64 -12.51 -10.47
C LYS A 81 -16.08 -12.59 -9.96
N ASP A 82 -16.32 -12.25 -8.69
CA ASP A 82 -17.67 -12.23 -8.11
C ASP A 82 -18.61 -11.30 -8.91
N VAL A 83 -18.11 -10.12 -9.30
CA VAL A 83 -18.86 -9.16 -10.12
C VAL A 83 -19.12 -9.74 -11.51
N GLN A 84 -18.13 -10.31 -12.18
CA GLN A 84 -18.30 -10.93 -13.50
C GLN A 84 -19.32 -12.07 -13.49
N GLU A 85 -19.28 -12.93 -12.47
CA GLU A 85 -20.25 -14.02 -12.29
C GLU A 85 -21.66 -13.48 -12.04
N SER A 86 -21.82 -12.51 -11.13
CA SER A 86 -23.12 -11.92 -10.82
C SER A 86 -23.75 -11.24 -12.04
N ILE A 87 -22.95 -10.54 -12.84
CA ILE A 87 -23.38 -9.92 -14.09
C ILE A 87 -23.82 -11.00 -15.08
N SER A 88 -23.00 -12.04 -15.27
CA SER A 88 -23.31 -13.17 -16.16
C SER A 88 -24.63 -13.85 -15.76
N GLN A 89 -24.80 -14.15 -14.48
CA GLN A 89 -26.04 -14.72 -13.93
C GLN A 89 -27.24 -13.80 -14.16
N SER A 90 -27.10 -12.49 -13.95
CA SER A 90 -28.18 -11.53 -14.20
C SER A 90 -28.61 -11.48 -15.67
N PHE A 91 -27.66 -11.65 -16.58
CA PHE A 91 -27.94 -11.73 -18.01
C PHE A 91 -28.64 -13.04 -18.37
N TYR A 92 -28.19 -14.18 -17.82
CA TYR A 92 -28.87 -15.47 -18.00
C TYR A 92 -30.30 -15.44 -17.44
N ALA A 93 -30.53 -14.85 -16.27
CA ALA A 93 -31.86 -14.73 -15.69
C ALA A 93 -32.80 -13.86 -16.56
N LYS A 94 -32.28 -12.81 -17.21
CA LYS A 94 -33.05 -11.98 -18.14
C LYS A 94 -33.40 -12.68 -19.46
N THR A 95 -32.56 -13.61 -19.92
CA THR A 95 -32.80 -14.35 -21.18
C THR A 95 -33.56 -15.65 -20.98
N ALA A 96 -33.53 -16.24 -19.79
CA ALA A 96 -34.27 -17.45 -19.46
C ALA A 96 -35.78 -17.22 -19.29
N GLY A 97 -36.23 -15.97 -19.07
CA GLY A 97 -37.66 -15.60 -18.95
C GLY A 97 -38.37 -16.18 -17.70
N PRO A 98 -39.56 -15.67 -17.34
CA PRO A 98 -40.44 -16.32 -16.37
C PRO A 98 -41.03 -17.64 -16.91
#